data_AF-A0A127P635-F1
#
_entry.id   AF-A0A127P635-F1
#
_cell.length_a   1.000
_cell.length_b   1.000
_cell.length_c   1.000
_cell.angle_alpha   90.00
_cell.angle_beta   90.00
_cell.angle_gamma   90.00
#
_symmetry.space_group_name_H-M   'P 1'
#
loop_
_entity.id
_entity.type
_entity.pdbx_description
1 polymer ?
#
loop_
_entity_poly.entity_id
_entity_poly.type
_entity_poly.pdbx_seq_one_letter_code
_entity_poly.pdbx_strand_id
1 'polypeptide(L)'
;MLASIDTTTLPLKTAGSPHALAQNAICYNCPPEWADWATQIKAIKDMTGIGHMDQIGLAQPQALADVVRRHPQVERILCGHLHRSIQVRFGGTIASTCPGVAHQVALDLSPQAASQFVMKPPAFQLHLWDAETGLISHTAYVGEFDGPHPFYDDDGLID
;
A
#
# COMPACT_ATOMS: atom_id res chain seq x y z
N MET A 1 -43.59 -33.93 17.70
CA MET A 1 -42.86 -33.97 16.42
C MET A 1 -41.70 -33.00 16.54
N LEU A 2 -40.53 -33.49 16.97
CA LEU A 2 -39.28 -32.73 17.00
C LEU A 2 -38.20 -33.72 16.56
N ALA A 3 -37.64 -33.48 15.38
CA ALA A 3 -36.60 -34.29 14.78
C ALA A 3 -35.26 -33.99 15.48
N SER A 4 -34.56 -35.04 15.87
CA SER A 4 -33.15 -35.02 16.26
C SER A 4 -32.30 -34.75 15.01
N ILE A 5 -31.42 -33.75 15.08
CA ILE A 5 -30.33 -33.58 14.12
C ILE A 5 -29.04 -33.96 14.85
N ASP A 6 -28.46 -35.04 14.35
CA ASP A 6 -27.18 -35.61 14.76
C ASP A 6 -26.04 -34.64 14.40
N THR A 7 -25.20 -34.31 15.38
CA THR A 7 -24.05 -33.39 15.21
C THR A 7 -22.76 -34.20 15.17
N THR A 8 -22.58 -34.97 14.10
CA THR A 8 -21.25 -35.48 13.75
C THR A 8 -20.33 -34.31 13.42
N THR A 9 -19.36 -34.11 14.30
CA THR A 9 -18.28 -33.13 14.23
C THR A 9 -17.29 -33.53 13.13
N LEU A 10 -17.30 -32.79 12.02
CA LEU A 10 -16.19 -32.77 11.07
C LEU A 10 -15.12 -31.81 11.62
N PRO A 11 -13.84 -32.21 11.75
CA PRO A 11 -12.80 -31.27 12.14
C PRO A 11 -12.52 -30.31 10.97
N LEU A 12 -12.95 -29.07 11.12
CA LEU A 12 -12.51 -27.96 10.29
C LEU A 12 -11.02 -27.74 10.58
N LYS A 13 -10.14 -28.17 9.67
CA LYS A 13 -8.74 -27.75 9.69
C LYS A 13 -8.70 -26.25 9.47
N THR A 14 -8.51 -25.49 10.55
CA THR A 14 -8.21 -24.07 10.50
C THR A 14 -6.84 -23.89 9.85
N ALA A 15 -6.80 -23.60 8.55
CA ALA A 15 -5.64 -22.98 7.94
C ALA A 15 -5.48 -21.62 8.63
N GLY A 16 -4.43 -21.51 9.46
CA GLY A 16 -4.18 -20.32 10.25
C GLY A 16 -3.94 -19.13 9.34
N SER A 17 -4.85 -18.15 9.36
CA SER A 17 -4.55 -16.80 8.92
C SER A 17 -3.35 -16.30 9.74
N PRO A 18 -2.27 -15.79 9.12
CA PRO A 18 -1.18 -15.21 9.89
C PRO A 18 -1.72 -13.99 10.64
N HIS A 19 -1.90 -14.17 11.95
CA HIS A 19 -2.14 -13.08 12.87
C HIS A 19 -0.87 -12.23 12.93
N ALA A 20 -0.76 -11.22 12.07
CA ALA A 20 0.14 -10.11 12.33
C ALA A 20 -0.29 -9.50 13.68
N LEU A 21 0.63 -9.48 14.66
CA LEU A 21 0.41 -8.77 15.91
C LEU A 21 0.25 -7.29 15.56
N ALA A 22 -1.00 -6.84 15.46
CA ALA A 22 -1.41 -5.55 14.89
C ALA A 22 -0.83 -4.31 15.58
N GLN A 23 -0.09 -4.47 16.69
CA GLN A 23 0.44 -3.37 17.49
C GLN A 23 1.52 -2.57 16.76
N ASN A 24 2.19 -3.15 15.75
CA ASN A 24 3.28 -2.49 15.02
C ASN A 24 2.95 -2.24 13.54
N ALA A 25 1.72 -2.52 13.09
CA ALA A 25 1.33 -2.44 11.68
C ALA A 25 0.34 -1.30 11.40
N ILE A 26 0.75 -0.30 10.61
CA ILE A 26 -0.14 0.77 10.14
C ILE A 26 -0.66 0.42 8.75
N CYS A 27 -1.98 0.27 8.61
CA CYS A 27 -2.63 0.19 7.31
C CYS A 27 -2.80 1.60 6.75
N TYR A 28 -2.15 1.90 5.63
CA TYR A 28 -2.31 3.18 4.95
C TYR A 28 -3.11 2.98 3.67
N ASN A 29 -4.36 3.44 3.72
CA ASN A 29 -5.15 3.75 2.54
C ASN A 29 -5.93 5.04 2.85
N CYS A 30 -5.97 5.98 1.89
CA CYS A 30 -6.70 7.23 2.03
C CYS A 30 -8.22 6.93 2.04
N PRO A 31 -8.94 7.01 3.17
CA PRO A 31 -10.39 6.88 3.13
C PRO A 31 -10.96 8.19 2.55
N PRO A 32 -11.90 8.12 1.58
CA PRO A 32 -12.43 9.31 0.92
C PRO A 32 -13.30 10.21 1.84
N GLU A 33 -13.78 9.71 2.98
CA GLU A 33 -14.77 10.42 3.82
C GLU A 33 -14.26 11.04 5.14
N TRP A 34 -13.02 10.79 5.58
CA TRP A 34 -12.63 11.12 6.97
C TRP A 34 -11.55 12.17 7.16
N ALA A 35 -11.07 12.80 6.09
CA ALA A 35 -10.18 13.92 6.27
C ALA A 35 -10.11 14.86 5.08
N ASP A 36 -10.13 16.15 5.40
CA ASP A 36 -9.65 17.24 4.56
C ASP A 36 -8.11 17.18 4.38
N TRP A 37 -7.56 15.97 4.14
CA TRP A 37 -6.15 15.75 3.80
C TRP A 37 -5.86 16.04 2.32
N ALA A 38 -6.87 16.37 1.52
CA ALA A 38 -6.72 16.69 0.10
C ALA A 38 -5.72 17.86 -0.14
N THR A 39 -5.44 18.67 0.88
CA THR A 39 -4.46 19.75 0.85
C THR A 39 -3.12 19.44 1.54
N GLN A 40 -2.96 18.32 2.26
CA GLN A 40 -1.72 18.03 2.99
C GLN A 40 -1.13 16.65 2.64
N ILE A 41 0.12 16.72 2.17
CA ILE A 41 1.04 15.63 1.83
C ILE A 41 0.79 14.98 0.47
N LYS A 42 1.02 15.78 -0.59
CA LYS A 42 1.38 15.32 -1.94
C LYS A 42 2.88 15.55 -2.18
N ALA A 43 3.73 14.99 -1.32
CA ALA A 43 5.16 15.35 -1.26
C ALA A 43 5.93 15.20 -2.59
N ILE A 44 5.37 14.44 -3.55
CA ILE A 44 5.99 14.15 -4.82
C ILE A 44 5.40 15.09 -5.88
N LYS A 45 6.04 16.25 -6.11
CA LYS A 45 5.79 17.09 -7.29
C LYS A 45 6.98 16.91 -8.25
N ASP A 46 6.68 16.63 -9.51
CA ASP A 46 7.63 16.41 -10.62
C ASP A 46 8.50 15.15 -10.49
N MET A 47 8.18 14.23 -9.57
CA MET A 47 8.95 13.00 -9.37
C MET A 47 8.11 11.73 -9.46
N THR A 48 6.80 11.85 -9.74
CA THR A 48 5.95 10.67 -9.94
C THR A 48 6.22 10.03 -11.30
N GLY A 49 6.70 10.84 -12.26
CA GLY A 49 6.87 10.44 -13.65
C GLY A 49 5.55 10.38 -14.43
N ILE A 50 4.42 10.81 -13.84
CA ILE A 50 3.11 10.82 -14.47
C ILE A 50 2.71 12.28 -14.69
N GLY A 51 2.81 12.73 -15.95
CA GLY A 51 2.76 14.16 -16.28
C GLY A 51 1.54 14.92 -15.75
N HIS A 52 0.33 14.36 -15.90
CA HIS A 52 -0.89 14.99 -15.41
C HIS A 52 -1.00 14.99 -13.87
N MET A 53 -0.35 14.05 -13.17
CA MET A 53 -0.32 14.00 -11.71
C MET A 53 0.71 14.97 -11.13
N ASP A 54 1.85 15.13 -11.80
CA ASP A 54 2.89 16.09 -11.40
C ASP A 54 2.37 17.54 -11.44
N GLN A 55 1.44 17.85 -12.34
CA GLN A 55 0.75 19.16 -12.41
C GLN A 55 -0.10 19.49 -11.17
N ILE A 56 -0.57 18.49 -10.43
CA ILE A 56 -1.44 18.65 -9.25
C ILE A 56 -0.75 18.23 -7.94
N GLY A 57 0.58 18.13 -7.96
CA GLY A 57 1.43 17.83 -6.81
C GLY A 57 1.46 18.95 -5.76
N LEU A 58 2.20 18.74 -4.66
CA LEU A 58 2.38 19.74 -3.61
C LEU A 58 2.98 21.04 -4.17
N ALA A 59 2.35 22.18 -3.87
CA ALA A 59 2.74 23.47 -4.44
C ALA A 59 4.18 23.91 -4.10
N GLN A 60 4.65 23.62 -2.88
CA GLN A 60 5.98 23.98 -2.39
C GLN A 60 6.74 22.73 -1.89
N PRO A 61 7.12 21.81 -2.80
CA PRO A 61 7.75 20.55 -2.40
C PRO A 61 9.10 20.78 -1.74
N GLN A 62 9.84 21.81 -2.18
CA GLN A 62 11.14 22.13 -1.61
C GLN A 62 11.05 22.61 -0.15
N ALA A 63 10.01 23.36 0.23
CA ALA A 63 9.84 23.82 1.60
C ALA A 63 9.62 22.63 2.56
N LEU A 64 8.81 21.64 2.16
CA LEU A 64 8.67 20.40 2.91
C LEU A 64 9.99 19.61 2.95
N ALA A 65 10.69 19.53 1.83
CA ALA A 65 11.99 18.85 1.78
C ALA A 65 13.02 19.52 2.72
N ASP A 66 13.01 20.85 2.84
CA ASP A 66 13.87 21.61 3.76
C ASP A 66 13.54 21.33 5.23
N VAL A 67 12.25 21.13 5.56
CA VAL A 67 11.85 20.66 6.89
C VAL A 67 12.39 19.25 7.14
N VAL A 68 12.16 18.32 6.20
CA VAL A 68 12.53 16.91 6.38
C VAL A 68 14.05 16.74 6.49
N ARG A 69 14.85 17.48 5.71
CA ARG A 69 16.33 17.44 5.81
C ARG A 69 16.86 17.87 7.18
N ARG A 70 16.13 18.73 7.90
CA ARG A 70 16.50 19.16 9.27
C ARG A 70 16.13 18.14 10.33
N HIS A 71 15.41 17.08 9.97
CA HIS A 71 14.86 16.07 10.87
C HIS A 71 15.27 14.67 10.41
N PRO A 72 16.55 14.26 10.61
CA PRO A 72 17.07 12.99 10.11
C PRO A 72 16.40 11.76 10.73
N GLN A 73 15.63 11.90 11.81
CA GLN A 73 14.82 10.83 12.37
C GLN A 73 13.58 10.48 11.52
N VAL A 74 13.26 11.26 10.48
CA VAL A 74 12.13 10.97 9.59
C VAL A 74 12.51 9.86 8.61
N GLU A 75 11.97 8.67 8.84
CA GLU A 75 12.33 7.49 8.06
C GLU A 75 11.56 7.34 6.72
N ARG A 76 10.33 7.81 6.66
CA ARG A 76 9.53 7.77 5.44
C ARG A 76 8.44 8.82 5.43
N ILE A 77 8.10 9.30 4.23
CA ILE A 77 6.91 10.11 3.97
C ILE A 77 5.93 9.22 3.21
N LEU A 78 4.73 9.02 3.76
CA LEU A 78 3.68 8.19 3.16
C LEU A 78 2.51 9.07 2.73
N CYS A 79 2.01 8.88 1.51
CA CYS A 79 0.90 9.64 0.95
C CYS A 79 -0.03 8.83 0.04
N GLY A 80 -1.23 9.36 -0.19
CA GLY A 80 -2.23 8.78 -1.10
C GLY A 80 -2.25 9.50 -2.45
N HIS A 81 -3.46 9.80 -2.93
CA HIS A 81 -3.75 10.60 -4.13
C HIS A 81 -3.44 9.96 -5.49
N LEU A 82 -2.30 9.31 -5.66
CA LEU A 82 -1.87 8.80 -6.98
C LEU A 82 -2.48 7.45 -7.36
N HIS A 83 -3.14 6.77 -6.41
CA HIS A 83 -3.74 5.45 -6.61
C HIS A 83 -2.77 4.49 -7.32
N ARG A 84 -1.51 4.50 -6.87
CA ARG A 84 -0.40 3.70 -7.39
C ARG A 84 0.70 3.63 -6.34
N SER A 85 1.36 2.49 -6.24
CA SER A 85 2.62 2.41 -5.50
C SER A 85 3.74 3.10 -6.29
N ILE A 86 4.25 4.22 -5.78
CA ILE A 86 5.38 4.98 -6.35
C ILE A 86 6.31 5.34 -5.21
N GLN A 87 7.63 5.21 -5.41
CA GLN A 87 8.64 5.56 -4.42
C GLN A 87 9.70 6.46 -5.04
N VAL A 88 10.12 7.48 -4.30
CA VAL A 88 11.15 8.39 -4.73
C VAL A 88 11.94 8.96 -3.56
N ARG A 89 13.20 9.36 -3.77
CA ARG A 89 13.98 10.09 -2.77
C ARG A 89 13.43 11.50 -2.59
N PHE A 90 13.27 11.93 -1.33
CA PHE A 90 12.77 13.27 -1.02
C PHE A 90 13.32 13.76 0.31
N GLY A 91 13.88 14.97 0.35
CA GLY A 91 14.27 15.61 1.62
C GLY A 91 15.25 14.83 2.50
N GLY A 92 16.09 13.96 1.92
CA GLY A 92 17.01 13.10 2.68
C GLY A 92 16.44 11.73 3.09
N THR A 93 15.18 11.46 2.78
CA THR A 93 14.48 10.19 3.04
C THR A 93 13.76 9.68 1.78
N ILE A 94 12.82 8.74 1.91
CA ILE A 94 11.95 8.25 0.84
C ILE A 94 10.52 8.80 1.03
N ALA A 95 9.94 9.31 -0.06
CA ALA A 95 8.50 9.53 -0.18
C ALA A 95 7.88 8.38 -0.97
N SER A 96 6.74 7.87 -0.50
CA SER A 96 6.03 6.74 -1.12
C SER A 96 4.53 7.01 -1.18
N THR A 97 3.90 6.64 -2.29
CA THR A 97 2.43 6.56 -2.39
C THR A 97 1.94 5.13 -2.29
N CYS A 98 0.73 4.93 -1.76
CA CYS A 98 0.08 3.61 -1.72
C CYS A 98 -0.78 3.35 -2.98
N PRO A 99 -1.06 2.08 -3.33
CA PRO A 99 -2.08 1.73 -4.30
C PRO A 99 -3.47 2.24 -3.91
N GLY A 100 -4.38 2.34 -4.87
CA GLY A 100 -5.80 2.57 -4.62
C GLY A 100 -6.52 1.28 -4.20
N VAL A 101 -7.58 1.41 -3.41
CA VAL A 101 -8.47 0.29 -3.03
C VAL A 101 -9.61 0.04 -4.01
N ALA A 102 -9.70 0.79 -5.11
CA ALA A 102 -10.73 0.61 -6.13
C ALA A 102 -10.16 0.59 -7.55
N HIS A 103 -9.68 1.74 -8.04
CA HIS A 103 -9.04 1.90 -9.35
C HIS A 103 -7.63 2.43 -9.17
N GLN A 104 -6.77 2.17 -10.15
CA GLN A 104 -5.40 2.68 -10.19
C GLN A 104 -5.26 3.73 -11.29
N VAL A 105 -4.37 4.72 -11.13
CA VAL A 105 -3.95 5.56 -12.27
C VAL A 105 -3.23 4.68 -13.29
N ALA A 106 -3.49 4.90 -14.58
CA ALA A 106 -2.84 4.16 -15.66
C ALA A 106 -1.31 4.32 -15.60
N LEU A 107 -0.55 3.26 -15.91
CA LEU A 107 0.90 3.40 -16.00
C LEU A 107 1.24 3.95 -17.38
N ASP A 108 1.50 5.24 -17.44
CA ASP A 108 2.06 5.90 -18.61
C ASP A 108 3.01 7.00 -18.12
N LEU A 109 4.30 6.82 -18.43
CA LEU A 109 5.37 7.71 -17.98
C LEU A 109 5.62 8.86 -18.96
N SER A 110 4.80 8.97 -20.02
CA SER A 110 4.83 10.11 -20.92
C SER A 110 4.46 11.39 -20.15
N PRO A 111 5.21 12.50 -20.32
CA PRO A 111 4.77 13.80 -19.80
C PRO A 111 3.43 14.26 -20.40
N GLN A 112 3.04 13.70 -21.55
CA GLN A 112 1.76 13.92 -22.22
C GLN A 112 0.76 12.77 -22.00
N ALA A 113 1.01 11.90 -21.02
CA ALA A 113 0.11 10.80 -20.68
C ALA A 113 -1.31 11.30 -20.44
N ALA A 114 -2.28 10.63 -21.05
CA ALA A 114 -3.68 10.91 -20.82
C ALA A 114 -4.05 10.68 -19.34
N SER A 115 -4.91 11.54 -18.79
CA SER A 115 -5.46 11.35 -17.44
C SER A 115 -6.46 10.20 -17.47
N GLN A 116 -5.98 9.00 -17.12
CA GLN A 116 -6.74 7.76 -17.21
C GLN A 116 -6.56 6.90 -15.96
N PHE A 117 -7.59 6.13 -15.64
CA PHE A 117 -7.55 5.09 -14.63
C PHE A 117 -7.78 3.72 -15.26
N VAL A 118 -7.39 2.68 -14.53
CA VAL A 118 -7.57 1.28 -14.90
C VAL A 118 -8.03 0.49 -13.68
N MET A 119 -8.94 -0.46 -13.90
CA MET A 119 -9.42 -1.40 -12.87
C MET A 119 -8.41 -2.53 -12.65
N LYS A 120 -7.17 -2.15 -12.31
CA LYS A 120 -6.15 -3.10 -11.82
C LYS A 120 -6.54 -3.58 -10.42
N PRO A 121 -6.02 -4.74 -9.96
CA PRO A 121 -6.31 -5.27 -8.65
C PRO A 121 -6.20 -4.18 -7.57
N PRO A 122 -7.25 -3.98 -6.76
CA PRO A 122 -7.16 -3.07 -5.63
C PRO A 122 -6.12 -3.59 -4.63
N ALA A 123 -5.47 -2.68 -3.92
CA ALA A 123 -4.43 -3.04 -2.97
C ALA A 123 -4.30 -1.99 -1.86
N PHE A 124 -3.65 -2.37 -0.76
CA PHE A 124 -3.29 -1.49 0.34
C PHE A 124 -1.87 -1.76 0.80
N GLN A 125 -1.31 -0.87 1.62
CA GLN A 125 -0.01 -1.09 2.24
C GLN A 125 -0.13 -1.27 3.74
N LEU A 126 0.59 -2.28 4.26
CA LEU A 126 0.82 -2.52 5.68
C LEU A 126 2.24 -2.14 6.02
N HIS A 127 2.40 -1.26 7.00
CA HIS A 127 3.70 -0.77 7.44
C HIS A 127 4.03 -1.33 8.81
N LEU A 128 5.01 -2.22 8.88
CA LEU A 128 5.52 -2.79 10.11
C LEU A 128 6.76 -2.00 10.55
N TRP A 129 6.72 -1.45 11.77
CA TRP A 129 7.89 -0.82 12.38
C TRP A 129 8.67 -1.79 13.26
N ASP A 130 9.98 -1.80 13.10
CA ASP A 130 10.94 -2.49 13.94
C ASP A 130 12.16 -1.59 14.22
N ALA A 131 12.73 -1.67 15.42
CA ALA A 131 13.79 -0.75 15.84
C ALA A 131 15.14 -1.02 15.16
N GLU A 132 15.38 -2.26 14.70
CA GLU A 132 16.63 -2.66 14.04
C GLU A 132 16.56 -2.41 12.53
N THR A 133 15.45 -2.80 11.91
CA THR A 133 15.26 -2.76 10.45
C THR A 133 14.51 -1.52 9.96
N GLY A 134 13.88 -0.77 10.88
CA GLY A 134 13.11 0.41 10.56
C GLY A 134 11.69 0.09 10.05
N LEU A 135 11.25 0.81 9.02
CA LEU A 135 9.92 0.71 8.44
C LEU A 135 9.89 -0.29 7.27
N ILE A 136 9.21 -1.42 7.48
CA ILE A 136 8.93 -2.45 6.49
C ILE A 136 7.56 -2.19 5.87
N SER A 137 7.47 -2.09 4.55
CA SER A 137 6.20 -1.88 3.84
C SER A 137 5.82 -3.10 3.00
N HIS A 138 4.73 -3.76 3.34
CA HIS A 138 4.10 -4.81 2.52
C HIS A 138 2.99 -4.20 1.67
N THR A 139 2.91 -4.59 0.40
CA THR A 139 1.75 -4.28 -0.46
C THR A 139 0.89 -5.53 -0.58
N ALA A 140 -0.37 -5.44 -0.15
CA ALA A 140 -1.32 -6.55 -0.18
C ALA A 140 -2.42 -6.24 -1.20
N TYR A 141 -2.67 -7.20 -2.11
CA TYR A 141 -3.76 -7.11 -3.08
C TYR A 141 -5.08 -7.55 -2.44
N VAL A 142 -6.17 -6.92 -2.87
CA VAL A 142 -7.54 -7.22 -2.46
C VAL A 142 -8.23 -7.91 -3.63
N GLY A 143 -8.68 -9.14 -3.40
CA GLY A 143 -9.32 -9.96 -4.40
C GLY A 143 -9.20 -11.43 -4.04
N GLU A 144 -9.92 -12.27 -4.79
CA GLU A 144 -9.75 -13.71 -4.74
C GLU A 144 -8.67 -14.10 -5.75
N PHE A 145 -7.69 -14.88 -5.28
CA PHE A 145 -6.57 -15.38 -6.07
C PHE A 145 -6.36 -16.84 -5.71
N ASP A 146 -5.84 -17.62 -6.65
CA ASP A 146 -5.56 -19.04 -6.46
C ASP A 146 -4.42 -19.26 -5.42
N GLY A 147 -4.56 -20.29 -4.58
CA GLY A 147 -3.60 -20.64 -3.51
C GLY A 147 -4.15 -20.48 -2.07
N PRO A 148 -3.27 -20.51 -1.05
CA PRO A 148 -1.81 -20.61 -1.14
C PRO A 148 -1.36 -22.00 -1.60
N HIS A 149 -0.40 -22.02 -2.53
CA HIS A 149 0.32 -23.23 -2.92
C HIS A 149 1.63 -23.30 -2.15
N PRO A 150 2.06 -24.49 -1.68
CA PRO A 150 3.37 -24.61 -1.07
C PRO A 150 4.48 -24.44 -2.11
N PHE A 151 5.65 -23.96 -1.68
CA PHE A 151 6.86 -23.99 -2.51
C PHE A 151 7.52 -25.37 -2.54
N TYR A 152 7.20 -26.24 -1.57
CA TYR A 152 7.83 -27.54 -1.40
C TYR A 152 6.81 -28.65 -1.15
N ASP A 153 7.10 -29.84 -1.68
CA ASP A 153 6.47 -31.11 -1.30
C ASP A 153 7.51 -32.14 -0.85
N ASP A 154 7.11 -33.41 -0.76
CA ASP A 154 7.99 -34.51 -0.34
C ASP A 154 9.12 -34.80 -1.34
N ASP A 155 8.96 -34.39 -2.61
CA ASP A 155 9.91 -34.59 -3.70
C ASP A 155 10.81 -33.36 -3.95
N GLY A 156 10.49 -32.21 -3.33
CA GLY A 156 11.36 -31.03 -3.31
C GLY A 156 10.64 -29.72 -3.64
N LEU A 157 11.34 -28.81 -4.32
CA LEU A 157 10.79 -27.51 -4.76
C LEU A 157 9.81 -27.74 -5.93
N ILE A 158 8.62 -27.12 -5.87
CA ILE A 158 7.53 -27.36 -6.82
C ILE A 158 7.05 -26.14 -7.62
N ASP A 159 7.70 -24.98 -7.48
CA ASP A 159 7.39 -23.75 -8.23
C ASP A 159 8.36 -23.43 -9.39
#